data_AF-A0A1L3SP56-F1
#
_entry.id   AF-A0A1L3SP56-F1
#
_cell.length_a   1.000
_cell.length_b   1.000
_cell.length_c   1.000
_cell.angle_alpha   90.00
_cell.angle_beta   90.00
_cell.angle_gamma   90.00
#
_symmetry.space_group_name_H-M   'P 1'
#
loop_
_entity.id
_entity.type
_entity.pdbx_description
1 polymer ?
#
loop_
_entity_poly.entity_id
_entity_poly.type
_entity_poly.pdbx_seq_one_letter_code
_entity_poly.pdbx_strand_id
1 'polypeptide(L)' 'MLARPEKFRCVECGLAFGQEGFRNYYGKLDNGPAYWCDRGVLCSPACSLAHTQRRAEEGTLPRRPADNPME' A
#
# COMPACT_ATOMS: atom_id res chain seq x y z
N MET A 1 20.25 2.31 4.76
CA MET A 1 18.97 2.88 5.21
C MET A 1 18.14 1.77 5.82
N LEU A 2 18.04 1.69 7.16
CA LEU A 2 17.18 0.71 7.83
C LEU A 2 15.75 1.26 7.88
N ALA A 3 14.98 1.00 6.81
CA ALA A 3 13.58 1.40 6.73
C ALA A 3 12.75 0.57 7.72
N ARG A 4 12.06 1.29 8.61
CA ARG A 4 11.28 0.79 9.75
C ARG A 4 10.22 -0.24 9.30
N PRO A 5 10.32 -1.53 9.68
CA PRO A 5 9.40 -2.59 9.25
C PRO A 5 7.95 -2.38 9.76
N GLU A 6 7.76 -1.49 10.72
CA GLU A 6 6.45 -1.19 11.32
C GLU A 6 5.60 -0.25 10.45
N LYS A 7 6.22 0.60 9.61
CA LYS A 7 5.50 1.57 8.77
C LYS A 7 4.95 0.99 7.47
N PHE A 8 5.41 -0.18 7.07
CA PHE A 8 5.04 -0.77 5.78
C PHE A 8 4.21 -2.04 5.99
N ARG A 9 3.09 -1.91 6.70
CA ARG A 9 2.05 -2.94 6.72
C ARG A 9 0.92 -2.54 5.79
N CYS A 10 0.33 -3.52 5.12
CA CYS A 10 -0.85 -3.29 4.30
C CYS A 10 -1.95 -2.67 5.16
N VAL A 11 -2.49 -1.52 4.75
CA VAL A 11 -3.55 -0.83 5.52
C VAL A 11 -4.86 -1.61 5.55
N GLU A 12 -5.05 -2.55 4.62
CA GLU A 12 -6.26 -3.37 4.53
C GLU A 12 -6.16 -4.68 5.32
N CYS A 13 -5.07 -5.44 5.12
CA CYS A 13 -4.95 -6.80 5.69
C CYS A 13 -3.83 -6.94 6.73
N GLY A 14 -3.03 -5.90 6.96
CA GLY A 14 -1.94 -5.91 7.92
C GLY A 14 -0.68 -6.67 7.48
N LEU A 15 -0.65 -7.26 6.26
CA LEU A 15 0.51 -7.99 5.75
C LEU A 15 1.76 -7.09 5.75
N ALA A 16 2.84 -7.58 6.36
CA ALA A 16 4.08 -6.82 6.46
C ALA A 16 4.85 -6.82 5.12
N PHE A 17 5.44 -5.68 4.80
CA PHE A 17 6.29 -5.50 3.64
C PHE A 17 7.49 -6.46 3.68
N GLY A 18 7.81 -7.04 2.52
CA GLY A 18 8.83 -8.07 2.39
C GLY A 18 8.37 -9.49 2.74
N GLN A 19 7.13 -9.68 3.20
CA GLN A 19 6.56 -11.03 3.30
C GLN A 19 6.09 -11.55 1.94
N GLU A 20 6.00 -12.88 1.83
CA GLU A 20 5.40 -13.53 0.68
C GLU A 20 3.97 -13.03 0.46
N GLY A 21 3.63 -12.77 -0.81
CA GLY A 21 2.36 -12.18 -1.20
C GLY A 21 2.34 -10.64 -1.19
N PHE A 22 3.35 -9.98 -0.64
CA PHE A 22 3.50 -8.52 -0.77
C PHE A 22 4.09 -8.17 -2.15
N ARG A 23 3.31 -7.50 -3.00
CA ARG A 23 3.73 -7.11 -4.34
C ARG A 23 4.58 -5.85 -4.31
N ASN A 24 5.81 -5.99 -4.79
CA ASN A 24 6.76 -4.90 -4.95
C ASN A 24 6.83 -4.48 -6.42
N TYR A 25 7.27 -3.25 -6.69
CA TYR A 25 7.39 -2.75 -8.06
C TYR A 25 8.45 -3.56 -8.83
N TYR A 26 8.08 -4.11 -10.00
CA TYR A 26 8.85 -5.15 -10.71
C TYR A 26 9.21 -6.40 -9.89
N GLY A 27 8.48 -6.69 -8.81
CA GLY A 27 8.77 -7.81 -7.91
C GLY A 27 10.05 -7.64 -7.08
N LYS A 28 10.71 -6.48 -7.12
CA LYS A 28 11.96 -6.24 -6.39
C LYS A 28 11.68 -5.47 -5.10
N LEU A 29 12.12 -6.00 -3.97
CA LEU A 29 11.94 -5.36 -2.66
C LEU A 29 12.54 -3.95 -2.60
N ASP A 30 13.69 -3.75 -3.24
CA ASP A 30 14.41 -2.47 -3.29
C ASP A 30 13.61 -1.37 -4.00
N ASN A 31 12.75 -1.75 -4.95
CA ASN A 31 11.88 -0.80 -5.65
C ASN A 31 10.67 -0.34 -4.80
N GLY A 32 10.47 -0.93 -3.62
CA GLY A 32 9.33 -0.60 -2.76
C GLY A 32 8.01 -1.24 -3.18
N PRO A 33 6.91 -0.87 -2.50
CA PRO A 33 5.57 -1.43 -2.72
C PRO A 33 5.05 -1.06 -4.12
N ALA A 34 4.37 -2.01 -4.79
CA ALA A 34 3.73 -1.74 -6.07
C ALA A 34 2.44 -0.91 -5.94
N TYR A 35 1.82 -0.90 -4.76
CA TYR A 35 0.54 -0.25 -4.51
C TYR A 35 0.58 0.55 -3.19
N TRP A 36 0.02 1.75 -3.20
CA TRP A 36 -0.05 2.65 -2.05
C TRP A 36 -1.25 3.60 -2.15
N CYS A 37 -1.57 4.26 -1.05
CA CYS A 37 -2.60 5.29 -0.95
C CYS A 37 -2.18 6.39 0.04
N ASP A 38 -3.04 7.39 0.24
CA ASP A 38 -2.85 8.48 1.20
C ASP A 38 -2.66 8.00 2.65
N ARG A 39 -3.11 6.78 2.96
CA ARG A 39 -3.06 6.20 4.30
C ARG A 39 -1.92 5.20 4.51
N GLY A 40 -1.15 4.88 3.47
CA GLY A 40 -0.04 3.93 3.57
C GLY A 40 0.08 3.00 2.36
N VAL A 41 0.55 1.78 2.59
CA VAL A 41 0.85 0.82 1.52
C VAL A 41 -0.18 -0.30 1.41
N LEU A 42 -0.26 -0.91 0.24
CA LEU A 42 -1.16 -2.01 -0.08
C LEU A 42 -0.37 -3.18 -0.64
N CYS A 43 -0.62 -4.38 -0.13
CA CYS A 43 0.19 -5.54 -0.52
C CYS A 43 -0.16 -6.10 -1.90
N SER A 44 -1.34 -5.79 -2.46
CA SER A 44 -1.85 -6.46 -3.67
C SER A 44 -2.91 -5.62 -4.39
N PRO A 45 -3.18 -5.88 -5.69
CA PRO A 45 -4.28 -5.22 -6.40
C PRO A 45 -5.64 -5.53 -5.76
N ALA A 46 -5.82 -6.72 -5.18
CA ALA A 46 -7.03 -7.08 -4.45
C ALA A 46 -7.26 -6.16 -3.24
N CYS A 47 -6.22 -5.93 -2.42
CA CYS A 47 -6.32 -4.98 -1.31
C CYS A 47 -6.51 -3.54 -1.80
N SER A 48 -5.92 -3.15 -2.93
CA SER A 48 -6.15 -1.82 -3.50
C SER A 48 -7.60 -1.59 -3.90
N LEU A 49 -8.25 -2.59 -4.50
CA LEU A 49 -9.66 -2.51 -4.87
C LEU A 49 -10.56 -2.53 -3.64
N ALA A 50 -10.29 -3.41 -2.67
CA ALA A 50 -11.03 -3.48 -1.41
C ALA A 50 -10.94 -2.16 -0.63
N HIS A 51 -9.75 -1.57 -0.54
CA HIS A 51 -9.56 -0.24 0.07
C HIS A 51 -10.42 0.82 -0.63
N THR A 52 -10.41 0.83 -1.96
CA THR A 52 -11.16 1.83 -2.73
C THR A 52 -12.67 1.69 -2.54
N GLN A 53 -13.18 0.45 -2.52
CA GLN A 53 -14.59 0.16 -2.26
C GLN A 53 -14.99 0.63 -0.86
N ARG A 54 -14.22 0.26 0.16
CA ARG A 54 -14.46 0.70 1.55
C ARG A 54 -14.49 2.22 1.67
N ARG A 55 -13.54 2.91 1.05
CA ARG A 55 -13.47 4.39 1.06
C ARG A 55 -14.67 5.01 0.35
N ALA A 56 -15.22 4.35 -0.68
CA ALA A 56 -16.44 4.80 -1.36
C ALA A 56 -17.66 4.66 -0.45
N GLU A 57 -17.80 3.53 0.25
CA GLU A 57 -18.87 3.29 1.22
C GLU A 57 -18.81 4.27 2.40
N GLU A 58 -17.60 4.57 2.89
CA GLU A 58 -17.36 5.55 3.95
C GLU A 58 -17.51 7.01 3.47
N GLY A 59 -17.60 7.25 2.15
CA GLY A 59 -17.62 8.60 1.57
C GLY A 59 -16.30 9.37 1.73
N THR A 60 -15.18 8.66 1.89
CA THR A 60 -13.86 9.24 2.18
C THR A 60 -12.86 9.07 1.03
N LEU A 61 -13.35 8.88 -0.21
CA LEU A 61 -12.49 8.79 -1.40
C LEU A 61 -11.59 10.04 -1.54
N PRO A 62 -10.29 9.86 -1.86
CA PRO A 62 -9.39 10.98 -2.04
C PRO A 62 -9.74 11.77 -3.32
N ARG A 63 -9.58 13.09 -3.27
CA ARG A 63 -9.84 13.99 -4.41
C ARG A 63 -8.65 14.12 -5.38
N ARG A 64 -7.46 13.69 -4.96
CA ARG A 64 -6.24 13.67 -5.75
C ARG A 64 -5.50 12.34 -5.54
N PRO A 65 -4.65 11.90 -6.47
CA PRO A 65 -3.80 10.74 -6.27
C PRO A 65 -2.93 10.89 -5.01
N ALA A 66 -2.60 9.77 -4.39
CA ALA A 66 -1.64 9.75 -3.30
C ALA A 66 -0.26 10.20 -3.79
N ASP A 67 0.45 10.96 -2.96
CA ASP A 67 1.86 11.30 -3.21
C ASP A 67 2.70 10.02 -3.33
N ASN A 68 3.82 10.14 -4.05
CA ASN A 68 4.76 9.04 -4.17
C ASN A 68 5.37 8.74 -2.79
N PRO A 69 5.25 7.51 -2.26
CA PRO A 69 5.76 7.18 -0.93
C PRO A 69 7.29 7.18 -0.83
N MET A 70 7.99 7.37 -1.96
CA MET A 70 9.45 7.37 -2.06
C MET A 70 10.03 8.76 -2.39
N GLU A 71 9.21 9.81 -2.52
CA GLU A 71 9.67 11.20 -2.66
C GLU A 71 9.82 11.93 -1.32
#